data_AF-C5NWD0-F1
#
_entry.id   AF-C5NWD0-F1
#
_cell.length_a   1.000
_cell.length_b   1.000
_cell.length_c   1.000
_cell.angle_alpha   90.00
_cell.angle_beta   90.00
_cell.angle_gamma   90.00
#
_symmetry.space_group_name_H-M   'P 1'
#
loop_
_entity.id
_entity.type
_entity.pdbx_description
1 polymer ?
#
loop_
_entity_poly.entity_id
_entity_poly.type
_entity_poly.pdbx_seq_one_letter_code
_entity_poly.pdbx_strand_id
1 'polypeptide(L)' 'MFVVGGGNSAVEEALFLTKFARKVTIIHFEEDIHCERITAEKARNHPQFEIRTETVVLEAIGDGIQKLLN' A
#
# COMPACT_ATOMS: atom_id res chain seq x y z
N MET A 1 -7.57 3.04 2.25
CA MET A 1 -7.10 2.83 0.86
C MET A 1 -6.10 1.69 0.86
N PHE A 2 -6.02 0.94 -0.23
CA PHE A 2 -5.04 -0.13 -0.40
C PHE A 2 -4.06 0.24 -1.51
N VAL A 3 -2.78 -0.10 -1.32
CA VAL A 3 -1.74 0.01 -2.34
C VAL A 3 -1.12 -1.37 -2.51
N VAL A 4 -0.94 -1.81 -3.75
CA VAL A 4 -0.36 -3.13 -4.06
C VAL A 4 1.06 -2.94 -4.59
N GLY A 5 2.02 -3.63 -3.98
CA GLY A 5 3.45 -3.53 -4.30
C GLY A 5 4.28 -3.16 -3.07
N GLY A 6 5.58 -3.47 -3.10
CA GLY A 6 6.52 -3.22 -2.00
C GLY A 6 7.73 -2.38 -2.38
N GLY A 7 7.84 -1.96 -3.63
CA GLY A 7 8.97 -1.14 -4.13
C GLY A 7 8.91 0.31 -3.64
N ASN A 8 10.00 1.06 -3.84
CA ASN A 8 10.10 2.46 -3.39
C ASN A 8 8.91 3.34 -3.79
N SER A 9 8.50 3.29 -5.07
CA SER A 9 7.36 4.06 -5.56
C SER A 9 6.04 3.69 -4.85
N ALA A 10 5.79 2.41 -4.59
CA ALA A 10 4.57 1.98 -3.92
C ALA A 10 4.49 2.50 -2.48
N VAL A 11 5.62 2.47 -1.76
CA VAL A 11 5.69 2.92 -0.37
C VAL A 11 5.56 4.44 -0.27
N GLU A 12 6.21 5.19 -1.17
CA GLU A 12 6.10 6.66 -1.23
C GLU A 12 4.66 7.12 -1.56
N GLU A 13 4.03 6.51 -2.56
CA GLU A 13 2.64 6.82 -2.90
C GLU A 13 1.67 6.43 -1.78
N ALA A 14 1.88 5.27 -1.14
CA ALA A 14 1.09 4.87 0.02
C ALA A 14 1.22 5.85 1.19
N LEU A 15 2.44 6.37 1.44
CA LEU A 15 2.68 7.42 2.44
C LEU A 15 2.03 8.74 2.03
N PHE A 16 2.03 9.10 0.75
CA PHE A 16 1.34 10.29 0.27
C PHE A 16 -0.18 10.20 0.49
N LEU A 17 -0.77 9.03 0.23
CA LEU A 17 -2.20 8.78 0.39
C LEU A 17 -2.69 8.86 1.85
N THR A 18 -1.81 8.75 2.85
CA THR A 18 -2.20 8.91 4.26
C THR A 18 -2.72 10.32 4.57
N LYS A 19 -2.39 11.32 3.75
CA LYS A 19 -2.92 12.69 3.84
C LYS A 19 -4.43 12.77 3.59
N PHE A 20 -5.00 11.77 2.89
CA PHE A 20 -6.40 11.78 2.46
C PHE A 20 -7.20 10.59 3.01
N ALA A 21 -6.53 9.48 3.32
CA ALA A 21 -7.17 8.30 3.90
C ALA A 21 -7.19 8.32 5.43
N ARG A 22 -8.24 7.76 6.03
CA ARG A 22 -8.21 7.39 7.46
C ARG A 22 -7.09 6.39 7.77
N LYS A 23 -6.85 5.45 6.85
CA LYS A 23 -5.82 4.41 6.93
C LYS A 23 -5.39 3.96 5.52
N VAL A 24 -4.10 3.74 5.33
CA VAL A 24 -3.52 3.14 4.13
C VAL A 24 -2.89 1.81 4.51
N THR A 25 -3.23 0.76 3.77
CA THR A 25 -2.61 -0.57 3.93
C THR A 25 -1.86 -0.90 2.64
N ILE A 26 -0.55 -1.11 2.73
CA ILE A 26 0.24 -1.64 1.63
C ILE A 26 0.18 -3.17 1.66
N ILE A 27 -0.06 -3.78 0.51
CA ILE A 27 -0.15 -5.22 0.32
C ILE A 27 1.03 -5.64 -0.57
N HIS A 28 1.87 -6.52 -0.05
CA HIS A 28 3.05 -7.01 -0.74
C HIS A 28 3.17 -8.54 -0.60
N PHE A 29 3.68 -9.20 -1.63
CA PHE A 29 3.69 -10.66 -1.72
C PHE A 29 4.93 -11.31 -1.09
N GLU A 30 6.04 -10.58 -0.96
CA GLU A 30 7.25 -11.07 -0.28
C GLU A 30 7.18 -10.78 1.23
N GLU A 31 8.18 -11.28 1.95
CA GLU A 31 8.30 -11.15 3.42
C GLU A 31 8.47 -9.71 3.88
N ASP A 32 9.02 -8.82 3.04
CA ASP A 32 9.24 -7.42 3.39
C ASP A 32 9.15 -6.47 2.18
N ILE A 33 8.94 -5.18 2.44
CA ILE A 33 8.96 -4.12 1.43
C ILE A 33 10.39 -3.74 1.03
N HIS A 34 10.61 -3.56 -0.27
CA HIS A 34 11.90 -3.19 -0.86
C HIS A 34 11.93 -1.70 -1.24
N CYS A 35 12.10 -0.84 -0.25
CA CYS A 35 12.22 0.60 -0.43
C CYS A 35 13.43 1.18 0.30
N GLU A 36 13.75 2.45 0.06
CA GLU A 36 14.85 3.09 0.78
C GLU A 36 14.62 3.04 2.29
N ARG A 37 15.68 2.78 3.06
CA ARG A 37 15.60 2.59 4.53
C ARG A 37 14.82 3.70 5.23
N ILE A 38 15.06 4.95 4.84
CA ILE A 38 14.38 6.12 5.44
C ILE A 38 12.88 6.12 5.13
N THR A 39 12.49 5.66 3.95
CA THR A 39 11.10 5.54 3.52
C THR A 39 10.41 4.37 4.25
N ALA A 40 11.10 3.23 4.39
CA ALA A 40 10.62 2.10 5.19
C ALA A 40 10.38 2.51 6.65
N GLU A 41 11.32 3.23 7.27
CA GLU A 41 11.19 3.72 8.64
C GLU A 41 10.02 4.69 8.80
N LYS A 42 9.82 5.61 7.85
CA LYS A 42 8.65 6.50 7.85
C LYS A 42 7.36 5.70 7.78
N ALA A 43 7.27 4.73 6.86
CA ALA A 43 6.10 3.88 6.69
C ALA A 43 5.77 3.08 7.97
N ARG A 44 6.76 2.40 8.56
CA ARG A 44 6.58 1.58 9.77
C ARG A 44 6.16 2.41 10.99
N ASN A 45 6.61 3.66 11.09
CA ASN A 45 6.29 4.54 12.22
C ASN A 45 5.05 5.41 12.00
N HIS A 46 4.43 5.37 10.82
CA HIS A 46 3.29 6.24 10.52
C HIS A 46 1.99 5.65 11.11
N PRO A 47 1.25 6.38 11.97
CA PRO A 47 0.12 5.82 12.74
C PRO A 47 -1.08 5.38 11.90
N GLN A 48 -1.19 5.88 10.66
CA GLN A 48 -2.25 5.54 9.72
C GLN A 48 -1.80 4.56 8.62
N PHE A 49 -0.59 4.00 8.71
CA PHE A 49 -0.01 3.12 7.72
C PHE A 49 0.10 1.69 8.26
N GLU A 50 -0.32 0.70 7.46
CA GLU A 50 -0.20 -0.72 7.79
C GLU A 50 0.54 -1.44 6.66
N ILE A 51 1.49 -2.30 7.03
CA ILE A 51 2.20 -3.18 6.10
C ILE A 51 1.61 -4.59 6.22
N ARG A 52 1.12 -5.13 5.11
CA ARG A 52 0.72 -6.54 4.98
C ARG A 52 1.59 -7.22 3.93
N THR A 53 2.56 -7.98 4.41
CA THR A 53 3.46 -8.81 3.60
C THR A 53 2.87 -10.20 3.39
N GLU A 54 3.54 -11.03 2.59
CA GLU A 54 3.12 -12.41 2.27
C GLU A 54 1.65 -12.50 1.82
N THR A 55 1.15 -11.46 1.13
CA THR A 55 -0.25 -11.31 0.77
C THR A 55 -0.41 -10.94 -0.70
N VAL A 56 -1.33 -11.61 -1.39
CA VAL A 56 -1.70 -11.33 -2.80
C VAL A 56 -3.17 -10.93 -2.87
N VAL A 57 -3.48 -9.90 -3.65
CA VAL A 57 -4.86 -9.52 -3.96
C VAL A 57 -5.41 -10.44 -5.04
N LEU A 58 -6.50 -11.15 -4.75
CA LEU A 58 -7.11 -12.10 -5.68
C LEU A 58 -8.23 -11.46 -6.51
N GLU A 59 -9.04 -10.61 -5.90
CA GLU A 59 -10.22 -10.01 -6.52
C GLU A 59 -10.54 -8.67 -5.85
N ALA A 60 -11.10 -7.73 -6.62
CA ALA A 60 -11.69 -6.51 -6.10
C ALA A 60 -13.20 -6.55 -6.30
N ILE A 61 -13.96 -6.59 -5.21
CA ILE A 61 -15.43 -6.64 -5.22
C ILE A 61 -15.98 -5.25 -4.86
N GLY A 62 -17.03 -4.81 -5.53
CA GLY A 62 -17.71 -3.56 -5.20
C GLY A 62 -19.10 -3.44 -5.83
N ASP A 63 -19.90 -2.54 -5.27
CA ASP A 63 -21.35 -2.48 -5.50
C ASP A 63 -21.73 -1.62 -6.75
N GLY A 64 -20.80 -1.41 -7.69
CA GLY A 64 -20.96 -0.47 -8.81
C GLY A 64 -19.88 -0.57 -9.91
N ILE A 65 -19.88 0.38 -10.87
CA ILE A 65 -19.04 0.30 -12.08
C ILE A 65 -17.55 0.38 -11.74
N GLN A 66 -16.86 -0.75 -11.89
CA GLN A 66 -15.42 -0.82 -12.05
C GLN A 66 -15.08 -0.63 -13.53
N LYS A 67 -14.59 0.55 -13.90
CA LYS A 67 -13.89 0.75 -15.18
C LYS A 67 -12.39 0.63 -14.94
N LEU A 68 -11.83 -0.51 -15.31
CA LEU A 68 -10.41 -0.59 -15.61
C LEU A 68 -10.22 0.13 -16.95
N LEU A 69 -9.57 1.29 -16.92
CA LEU A 69 -9.15 1.99 -18.13
C LEU A 69 -7.80 1.40 -18.53
N ASN A 70 -7.76 0.82 -19.73
CA ASN A 70 -6.52 0.45 -20.41
C ASN A 70 -5.94 1.69 -21.09
#